data_AF-S8DI24-F1
#
_entry.id   AF-S8DI24-F1
#
_cell.length_a   1.000
_cell.length_b   1.000
_cell.length_c   1.000
_cell.angle_alpha   90.00
_cell.angle_beta   90.00
_cell.angle_gamma   90.00
#
_symmetry.space_group_name_H-M   'P 1'
#
loop_
_entity.id
_entity.type
_entity.pdbx_description
1 polymer ?
#
loop_
_entity_poly.entity_id
_entity_poly.type
_entity_poly.pdbx_seq_one_letter_code
_entity_poly.pdbx_strand_id
1 'polypeptide(L)'
;MQKPHEVTNTSVVNFLYTLTAYDVRAEVVLGASSVVSPTARPIAQVSDPGGENTLVQLVQHCKEMHSYHNAYDFRYMVALMRLSFECASMSGWSNVNLAALWRDHLAGVQDPPKYSTLRYWYSRGTKLAQLAEGGTIYVLLWVAYTNLRAPFLEADGSLASDIANILRCPDSESPIGRLVRETIIPTIAFMVERCPMQLSDILSPAMILAIGVKPSSLCRDLKASDSLFGALPKNSFRLLPRNADAWEPVNIQHNITSPRAESRALLSPLTPLSQLGILSVASPTPSIPNSPPQAGASNHSATTILLESGYDDVHTLNTTFKSPRNREKNVRWTESQRGLAEDAVTPSSIIELRTLLQTMYTEGVRSTTTDYIRIERSLYSDVLRVNSLQSELVACICQSMPQNLRDGLLDRLTACFKPDTIKTLDTATYKGEHVFQVLHFTWYNRHCTMGHDAPVDVPPMTLKRTGRTKTNYHQLIPYPSKDMSNEVGNRSIYQSVKNILGPLFDWLEVKLEEILPGTYEHLEAYARILPGNNQAVGAPFLGLVINLNVVTAAH
;
A
#
# COMPACT_ATOMS: atom_id res chain seq x y z
N MET A 1 -8.70 -2.52 35.63
CA MET A 1 -8.01 -2.73 34.33
C MET A 1 -7.93 -1.38 33.63
N GLN A 2 -6.75 -0.96 33.14
CA GLN A 2 -6.66 0.32 32.41
C GLN A 2 -7.35 0.19 31.04
N LYS A 3 -8.09 1.22 30.66
CA LYS A 3 -8.80 1.28 29.38
C LYS A 3 -7.81 1.41 28.22
N PRO A 4 -7.95 0.61 27.14
CA PRO A 4 -7.10 0.76 25.96
C PRO A 4 -7.21 2.15 25.34
N HIS A 5 -6.15 2.61 24.68
CA HIS A 5 -6.22 3.81 23.85
C HIS A 5 -7.07 3.53 22.61
N GLU A 6 -8.11 4.33 22.42
CA GLU A 6 -8.89 4.33 21.19
C GLU A 6 -8.33 5.34 20.19
N VAL A 7 -8.02 4.87 18.98
CA VAL A 7 -7.49 5.70 17.90
C VAL A 7 -8.63 6.47 17.23
N THR A 8 -8.59 7.80 17.32
CA THR A 8 -9.58 8.68 16.68
C THR A 8 -8.94 9.52 15.56
N ASN A 9 -8.36 8.86 14.55
CA ASN A 9 -7.88 9.54 13.34
C ASN A 9 -9.03 9.69 12.32
N THR A 10 -9.04 10.80 11.58
CA THR A 10 -10.03 11.15 10.55
C THR A 10 -10.32 10.00 9.58
N SER A 11 -9.31 9.27 9.09
CA SER A 11 -9.56 8.16 8.16
C SER A 11 -10.29 6.97 8.79
N VAL A 12 -10.05 6.68 10.08
CA VAL A 12 -10.76 5.62 10.83
C VAL A 12 -12.22 6.04 11.04
N VAL A 13 -12.41 7.29 11.48
CA VAL A 13 -13.73 7.90 11.71
C VAL A 13 -14.54 7.90 10.43
N ASN A 14 -13.98 8.42 9.33
CA ASN A 14 -14.62 8.47 8.02
C ASN A 14 -15.03 7.06 7.54
N PHE A 15 -14.14 6.08 7.68
CA PHE A 15 -14.43 4.71 7.27
C PHE A 15 -15.63 4.12 8.03
N LEU A 16 -15.63 4.21 9.37
CA LEU A 16 -16.69 3.62 10.20
C LEU A 16 -18.03 4.32 9.98
N TYR A 17 -18.06 5.65 9.90
CA TYR A 17 -19.30 6.37 9.60
C TYR A 17 -19.82 6.05 8.19
N THR A 18 -18.93 5.97 7.19
CA THR A 18 -19.34 5.61 5.82
C THR A 18 -19.88 4.19 5.74
N LEU A 19 -19.28 3.24 6.47
CA LEU A 19 -19.76 1.87 6.56
C LEU A 19 -21.22 1.82 7.08
N THR A 20 -21.54 2.66 8.06
CA THR A 20 -22.87 2.73 8.67
C THR A 20 -23.86 3.68 7.98
N ALA A 21 -23.43 4.39 6.93
CA ALA A 21 -24.28 5.38 6.27
C ALA A 21 -25.45 4.76 5.49
N TYR A 22 -25.32 3.48 5.11
CA TYR A 22 -26.32 2.74 4.34
C TYR A 22 -26.75 1.48 5.10
N ASP A 23 -28.07 1.28 5.24
CA ASP A 23 -28.62 0.06 5.80
C ASP A 23 -28.58 -1.07 4.78
N VAL A 24 -27.52 -1.89 4.86
CA VAL A 24 -27.32 -3.02 3.94
C VAL A 24 -28.10 -4.28 4.32
N ARG A 25 -28.88 -4.27 5.42
CA ARG A 25 -29.54 -5.48 5.93
C ARG A 25 -30.45 -6.13 4.89
N ALA A 26 -31.20 -5.33 4.12
CA ALA A 26 -32.07 -5.85 3.07
C ALA A 26 -31.28 -6.41 1.87
N GLU A 27 -30.19 -5.75 1.48
CA GLU A 27 -29.39 -6.13 0.31
C GLU A 27 -28.54 -7.37 0.56
N VAL A 28 -27.95 -7.47 1.75
CA VAL A 28 -27.15 -8.62 2.16
C VAL A 28 -28.00 -9.89 2.22
N VAL A 29 -29.25 -9.81 2.70
CA VAL A 29 -30.15 -10.97 2.73
C VAL A 29 -30.50 -11.46 1.32
N LEU A 30 -30.70 -10.54 0.37
CA LEU A 30 -31.01 -10.88 -1.01
C LEU A 30 -29.81 -11.48 -1.75
N GLY A 31 -28.59 -10.99 -1.47
CA GLY A 31 -27.36 -11.43 -2.12
C GLY A 31 -26.64 -12.60 -1.44
N ALA A 32 -26.89 -12.87 -0.15
CA ALA A 32 -26.25 -13.94 0.61
C ALA A 32 -26.30 -15.31 -0.08
N SER A 33 -27.41 -15.62 -0.76
CA SER A 33 -27.60 -16.86 -1.52
C SER A 33 -26.59 -17.03 -2.67
N SER A 34 -26.14 -15.93 -3.29
CA SER A 34 -25.14 -15.93 -4.35
C SER A 34 -23.72 -15.85 -3.81
N VAL A 35 -23.51 -15.37 -2.59
CA VAL A 35 -22.17 -15.17 -2.00
C VAL A 35 -21.50 -16.49 -1.59
N VAL A 36 -22.26 -17.45 -1.07
CA VAL A 36 -21.71 -18.69 -0.46
C VAL A 36 -21.58 -19.87 -1.46
N SER A 37 -22.26 -19.82 -2.61
CA SER A 37 -22.18 -20.92 -3.60
C SER A 37 -20.98 -20.82 -4.55
N PRO A 38 -20.06 -21.81 -4.58
CA PRO A 38 -18.97 -21.89 -5.57
C PRO A 38 -19.47 -21.96 -7.02
N THR A 39 -20.75 -22.31 -7.21
CA THR A 39 -21.43 -22.53 -8.49
C THR A 39 -22.25 -21.34 -8.98
N ALA A 40 -22.20 -20.17 -8.32
CA ALA A 40 -22.93 -19.00 -8.81
C ALA A 40 -22.47 -18.68 -10.23
N ARG A 41 -23.43 -18.64 -11.16
CA ARG A 41 -23.21 -18.59 -12.61
C ARG A 41 -22.22 -17.47 -12.96
N PRO A 42 -21.27 -17.71 -13.89
CA PRO A 42 -20.43 -16.65 -14.40
C PRO A 42 -21.30 -15.54 -15.03
N ILE A 43 -20.84 -14.30 -14.91
CA ILE A 43 -21.44 -13.07 -15.46
C ILE A 43 -21.82 -13.22 -16.96
N ALA A 44 -21.20 -14.18 -17.66
CA ALA A 44 -21.45 -14.53 -19.05
C ALA A 44 -22.87 -15.06 -19.40
N GLN A 45 -23.77 -15.28 -18.42
CA GLN A 45 -25.16 -15.68 -18.68
C GLN A 45 -26.21 -14.65 -18.21
N VAL A 46 -25.82 -13.39 -18.03
CA VAL A 46 -26.80 -12.31 -18.01
C VAL A 46 -27.24 -12.12 -19.45
N SER A 47 -28.34 -12.79 -19.83
CA SER A 47 -28.93 -12.70 -21.15
C SER A 47 -29.11 -11.24 -21.51
N ASP A 48 -28.44 -10.78 -22.58
CA ASP A 48 -28.72 -9.48 -23.17
C ASP A 48 -30.18 -9.49 -23.61
N PRO A 49 -31.07 -8.69 -23.01
CA PRO A 49 -32.44 -8.64 -23.45
C PRO A 49 -32.46 -7.73 -24.68
N GLY A 50 -32.06 -8.29 -25.83
CA GLY A 50 -32.02 -7.62 -27.14
C GLY A 50 -33.40 -7.26 -27.71
N GLY A 51 -34.35 -6.87 -26.86
CA GLY A 51 -35.67 -6.36 -27.22
C GLY A 51 -35.98 -5.04 -26.50
N GLU A 52 -37.09 -4.39 -26.86
CA GLU A 52 -37.57 -3.19 -26.17
C GLU A 52 -37.89 -3.49 -24.71
N ASN A 53 -36.93 -3.21 -23.82
CA ASN A 53 -37.11 -3.36 -22.39
C ASN A 53 -37.92 -2.19 -21.84
N THR A 54 -38.93 -2.50 -21.05
CA THR A 54 -39.60 -1.49 -20.22
C THR A 54 -38.61 -0.91 -19.20
N LEU A 55 -38.83 0.32 -18.76
CA LEU A 55 -38.04 0.95 -17.69
C LEU A 55 -37.97 0.05 -16.43
N VAL A 56 -39.07 -0.64 -16.10
CA VAL A 56 -39.13 -1.56 -14.97
C VAL A 56 -38.15 -2.73 -15.12
N GLN A 57 -38.06 -3.32 -16.32
CA GLN A 57 -37.11 -4.40 -16.60
C GLN A 57 -35.66 -3.91 -16.53
N LEU A 58 -35.37 -2.72 -17.08
CA LEU A 58 -34.03 -2.13 -16.99
C LEU A 58 -33.62 -1.83 -15.55
N VAL A 59 -34.52 -1.27 -14.74
CA VAL A 59 -34.25 -1.01 -13.31
C VAL A 59 -34.00 -2.33 -12.56
N GLN A 60 -34.82 -3.35 -12.80
CA GLN A 60 -34.64 -4.66 -12.17
C GLN A 60 -33.29 -5.30 -12.56
N HIS A 61 -32.93 -5.21 -13.84
CA HIS A 61 -31.65 -5.67 -14.34
C HIS A 61 -30.46 -4.94 -13.70
N CYS A 62 -30.52 -3.61 -13.59
CA CYS A 62 -29.50 -2.81 -12.89
C CYS A 62 -29.36 -3.24 -11.41
N LYS A 63 -30.47 -3.52 -10.71
CA LYS A 63 -30.45 -4.01 -9.32
C LYS A 63 -29.79 -5.37 -9.20
N GLU A 64 -30.06 -6.28 -10.14
CA GLU A 64 -29.42 -7.59 -10.19
C GLU A 64 -27.92 -7.48 -10.45
N MET A 65 -27.52 -6.69 -11.46
CA MET A 65 -26.11 -6.43 -11.79
C MET A 65 -25.35 -5.77 -10.63
N HIS A 66 -25.98 -4.84 -9.90
CA HIS A 66 -25.38 -4.23 -8.73
C HIS A 66 -25.16 -5.26 -7.59
N SER A 67 -26.13 -6.14 -7.34
CA SER A 67 -25.98 -7.22 -6.35
C SER A 67 -24.85 -8.19 -6.74
N TYR A 68 -24.73 -8.54 -8.03
CA TYR A 68 -23.62 -9.36 -8.52
C TYR A 68 -22.27 -8.68 -8.36
N HIS A 69 -22.18 -7.37 -8.60
CA HIS A 69 -20.97 -6.59 -8.38
C HIS A 69 -20.50 -6.66 -6.92
N ASN A 70 -21.42 -6.46 -5.96
CA ASN A 70 -21.10 -6.52 -4.53
C ASN A 70 -20.67 -7.93 -4.09
N ALA A 71 -21.34 -8.97 -4.59
CA ALA A 71 -20.95 -10.36 -4.33
C ALA A 71 -19.58 -10.70 -4.95
N TYR A 72 -19.28 -10.18 -6.14
CA TYR A 72 -17.97 -10.33 -6.77
C TYR A 72 -16.87 -9.66 -5.94
N ASP A 73 -17.12 -8.45 -5.45
CA ASP A 73 -16.17 -7.72 -4.60
C ASP A 73 -15.85 -8.48 -3.31
N PHE A 74 -16.86 -9.08 -2.66
CA PHE A 74 -16.64 -9.95 -1.50
C PHE A 74 -15.80 -11.18 -1.85
N ARG A 75 -16.12 -11.87 -2.96
CA ARG A 75 -15.36 -13.05 -3.41
C ARG A 75 -13.91 -12.70 -3.72
N TYR A 76 -13.67 -11.56 -4.36
CA TYR A 76 -12.33 -11.07 -4.62
C TYR A 76 -11.56 -10.79 -3.32
N MET A 77 -12.20 -10.16 -2.32
CA MET A 77 -11.60 -9.98 -0.99
C MET A 77 -11.24 -11.33 -0.34
N VAL A 78 -12.15 -12.31 -0.37
CA VAL A 78 -11.89 -13.65 0.15
C VAL A 78 -10.75 -14.33 -0.61
N ALA A 79 -10.67 -14.18 -1.94
CA ALA A 79 -9.58 -14.73 -2.74
C ALA A 79 -8.21 -14.15 -2.38
N LEU A 80 -8.12 -12.83 -2.18
CA LEU A 80 -6.90 -12.19 -1.69
C LEU A 80 -6.49 -12.71 -0.31
N MET A 81 -7.46 -12.86 0.59
CA MET A 81 -7.21 -13.41 1.92
C MET A 81 -6.73 -14.86 1.84
N ARG A 82 -7.39 -15.72 1.05
CA ARG A 82 -6.99 -17.11 0.80
C ARG A 82 -5.54 -17.19 0.32
N LEU A 83 -5.16 -16.36 -0.65
CA LEU A 83 -3.79 -16.28 -1.14
C LEU A 83 -2.81 -15.97 0.01
N SER A 84 -3.11 -14.98 0.86
CA SER A 84 -2.25 -14.65 2.00
C SER A 84 -2.07 -15.82 2.96
N PHE A 85 -3.16 -16.52 3.28
CA PHE A 85 -3.12 -17.72 4.12
C PHE A 85 -2.31 -18.84 3.47
N GLU A 86 -2.38 -19.02 2.15
CA GLU A 86 -1.60 -20.02 1.44
C GLU A 86 -0.11 -19.70 1.49
N CYS A 87 0.28 -18.46 1.18
CA CYS A 87 1.67 -18.01 1.32
C CYS A 87 2.20 -18.20 2.74
N ALA A 88 1.39 -17.90 3.76
CA ALA A 88 1.78 -18.11 5.15
C ALA A 88 1.92 -19.60 5.50
N SER A 89 0.99 -20.43 5.07
CA SER A 89 1.03 -21.89 5.26
C SER A 89 2.31 -22.49 4.65
N MET A 90 2.65 -22.12 3.42
CA MET A 90 3.87 -22.56 2.73
C MET A 90 5.15 -22.08 3.41
N SER A 91 5.07 -21.00 4.18
CA SER A 91 6.20 -20.45 4.96
C SER A 91 6.19 -20.92 6.42
N GLY A 92 5.36 -21.90 6.80
CA GLY A 92 5.27 -22.36 8.19
C GLY A 92 4.74 -21.29 9.17
N TRP A 93 3.82 -20.43 8.71
CA TRP A 93 3.14 -19.39 9.49
C TRP A 93 4.05 -18.33 10.13
N SER A 94 5.29 -18.18 9.64
CA SER A 94 6.22 -17.16 10.13
C SER A 94 7.15 -16.70 9.02
N ASN A 95 7.69 -15.47 9.14
CA ASN A 95 8.72 -14.93 8.23
C ASN A 95 8.44 -15.15 6.73
N VAL A 96 7.21 -14.87 6.29
CA VAL A 96 6.76 -15.15 4.91
C VAL A 96 7.65 -14.47 3.88
N ASN A 97 8.44 -15.27 3.16
CA ASN A 97 9.36 -14.79 2.12
C ASN A 97 8.69 -14.89 0.74
N LEU A 98 7.99 -13.85 0.36
CA LEU A 98 7.25 -13.82 -0.92
C LEU A 98 8.17 -13.89 -2.14
N ALA A 99 9.41 -13.39 -2.07
CA ALA A 99 10.36 -13.50 -3.17
C ALA A 99 10.72 -14.96 -3.43
N ALA A 100 11.01 -15.72 -2.38
CA ALA A 100 11.24 -17.16 -2.47
C ALA A 100 10.01 -17.88 -3.02
N LEU A 101 8.82 -17.63 -2.46
CA LEU A 101 7.58 -18.26 -2.93
C LEU A 101 7.29 -17.97 -4.40
N TRP A 102 7.54 -16.73 -4.85
CA TRP A 102 7.35 -16.35 -6.24
C TRP A 102 8.32 -17.11 -7.16
N ARG A 103 9.62 -17.15 -6.81
CA ARG A 103 10.64 -17.88 -7.58
C ARG A 103 10.36 -19.38 -7.65
N ASP A 104 9.99 -19.97 -6.51
CA ASP A 104 9.91 -21.43 -6.37
C ASP A 104 8.60 -22.00 -6.93
N HIS A 105 7.51 -21.21 -6.93
CA HIS A 105 6.17 -21.71 -7.29
C HIS A 105 5.48 -20.99 -8.43
N LEU A 106 5.85 -19.74 -8.74
CA LEU A 106 5.13 -18.93 -9.73
C LEU A 106 5.97 -18.62 -10.96
N ALA A 107 7.27 -18.39 -10.84
CA ALA A 107 8.11 -17.94 -11.95
C ALA A 107 8.09 -18.86 -13.19
N GLY A 108 7.84 -20.16 -13.00
CA GLY A 108 7.74 -21.15 -14.09
C GLY A 108 6.33 -21.41 -14.63
N VAL A 109 5.29 -20.76 -14.08
CA VAL A 109 3.89 -20.96 -14.51
C VAL A 109 3.62 -20.17 -15.79
N GLN A 110 2.65 -20.63 -16.60
CA GLN A 110 2.18 -19.89 -17.77
C GLN A 110 1.56 -18.54 -17.35
N ASP A 111 2.12 -17.43 -17.85
CA ASP A 111 1.72 -16.05 -17.52
C ASP A 111 1.73 -15.74 -16.01
N PRO A 112 2.92 -15.77 -15.36
CA PRO A 112 2.99 -15.58 -13.93
C PRO A 112 2.72 -14.12 -13.55
N PRO A 113 2.01 -13.86 -12.43
CA PRO A 113 1.88 -12.49 -11.94
C PRO A 113 3.26 -11.92 -11.63
N LYS A 114 3.46 -10.62 -11.80
CA LYS A 114 4.70 -9.96 -11.33
C LYS A 114 4.90 -10.19 -9.83
N TYR A 115 6.16 -10.18 -9.39
CA TYR A 115 6.49 -10.23 -7.96
C TYR A 115 5.80 -9.09 -7.16
N SER A 116 5.81 -7.86 -7.71
CA SER A 116 5.11 -6.71 -7.12
C SER A 116 3.60 -6.96 -6.95
N THR A 117 2.97 -7.58 -7.95
CA THR A 117 1.56 -8.00 -7.90
C THR A 117 1.29 -9.02 -6.79
N LEU A 118 2.13 -10.06 -6.66
CA LEU A 118 1.98 -11.05 -5.57
C LEU A 118 2.05 -10.37 -4.21
N ARG A 119 3.07 -9.54 -3.99
CA ARG A 119 3.21 -8.82 -2.72
C ARG A 119 1.99 -7.95 -2.46
N TYR A 120 1.44 -7.32 -3.50
CA TYR A 120 0.32 -6.40 -3.37
C TYR A 120 -0.95 -7.14 -2.95
N TRP A 121 -1.20 -8.30 -3.56
CA TRP A 121 -2.29 -9.17 -3.15
C TRP A 121 -2.10 -9.72 -1.73
N TYR A 122 -0.88 -10.13 -1.37
CA TYR A 122 -0.57 -10.63 -0.02
C TYR A 122 -0.82 -9.56 1.07
N SER A 123 -0.38 -8.32 0.82
CA SER A 123 -0.62 -7.18 1.70
C SER A 123 -2.12 -6.94 1.93
N ARG A 124 -2.89 -6.89 0.83
CA ARG A 124 -4.34 -6.66 0.88
C ARG A 124 -5.09 -7.79 1.59
N GLY A 125 -4.75 -9.05 1.32
CA GLY A 125 -5.31 -10.19 2.03
C GLY A 125 -5.01 -10.16 3.53
N THR A 126 -3.83 -9.66 3.92
CA THR A 126 -3.48 -9.43 5.33
C THR A 126 -4.36 -8.36 5.99
N LYS A 127 -4.58 -7.22 5.31
CA LYS A 127 -5.47 -6.14 5.81
C LYS A 127 -6.91 -6.65 6.00
N LEU A 128 -7.38 -7.47 5.06
CA LEU A 128 -8.70 -8.10 5.14
C LEU A 128 -8.80 -9.09 6.29
N ALA A 129 -7.78 -9.93 6.49
CA ALA A 129 -7.72 -10.84 7.64
C ALA A 129 -7.66 -10.09 8.98
N GLN A 130 -6.95 -8.95 9.05
CA GLN A 130 -6.98 -8.09 10.23
C GLN A 130 -8.36 -7.53 10.51
N LEU A 131 -9.04 -7.00 9.49
CA LEU A 131 -10.38 -6.47 9.65
C LEU A 131 -11.38 -7.57 10.03
N ALA A 132 -11.25 -8.78 9.47
CA ALA A 132 -12.06 -9.94 9.84
C ALA A 132 -11.75 -10.45 11.26
N GLU A 133 -10.49 -10.41 11.72
CA GLU A 133 -10.15 -10.65 13.13
C GLU A 133 -10.81 -9.60 14.04
N GLY A 134 -10.96 -8.36 13.56
CA GLY A 134 -11.66 -7.29 14.26
C GLY A 134 -13.18 -7.50 14.34
N GLY A 135 -13.81 -7.67 13.19
CA GLY A 135 -15.27 -7.59 12.99
C GLY A 135 -15.95 -8.88 12.50
N THR A 136 -15.26 -10.03 12.50
CA THR A 136 -15.64 -11.28 11.81
C THR A 136 -15.68 -11.15 10.28
N ILE A 137 -15.86 -12.25 9.55
CA ILE A 137 -15.97 -12.22 8.08
C ILE A 137 -17.12 -11.34 7.57
N TYR A 138 -18.16 -11.16 8.39
CA TYR A 138 -19.35 -10.39 8.04
C TYR A 138 -19.08 -8.89 7.85
N VAL A 139 -18.05 -8.35 8.49
CA VAL A 139 -17.65 -6.97 8.21
C VAL A 139 -17.09 -6.82 6.80
N LEU A 140 -16.43 -7.84 6.25
CA LEU A 140 -15.96 -7.82 4.86
C LEU A 140 -17.14 -7.88 3.89
N LEU A 141 -18.18 -8.64 4.23
CA LEU A 141 -19.42 -8.67 3.47
C LEU A 141 -20.04 -7.27 3.44
N TRP A 142 -20.14 -6.61 4.60
CA TRP A 142 -20.64 -5.24 4.67
C TRP A 142 -19.79 -4.26 3.83
N VAL A 143 -18.46 -4.33 3.95
CA VAL A 143 -17.53 -3.51 3.15
C VAL A 143 -17.75 -3.66 1.65
N ALA A 144 -18.07 -4.87 1.18
CA ALA A 144 -18.39 -5.12 -0.23
C ALA A 144 -19.67 -4.39 -0.64
N TYR A 145 -20.74 -4.50 0.17
CA TYR A 145 -22.05 -3.92 -0.14
C TYR A 145 -22.11 -2.40 0.04
N THR A 146 -21.16 -1.79 0.74
CA THR A 146 -21.03 -0.33 0.85
C THR A 146 -19.99 0.25 -0.12
N ASN A 147 -19.46 -0.54 -1.06
CA ASN A 147 -18.42 -0.13 -2.00
C ASN A 147 -17.18 0.50 -1.31
N LEU A 148 -16.81 -0.02 -0.13
CA LEU A 148 -15.68 0.47 0.65
C LEU A 148 -14.40 -0.36 0.45
N ARG A 149 -14.44 -1.41 -0.38
CA ARG A 149 -13.30 -2.28 -0.66
C ARG A 149 -12.08 -1.49 -1.14
N ALA A 150 -12.23 -0.72 -2.21
CA ALA A 150 -11.11 0.01 -2.82
C ALA A 150 -10.44 1.00 -1.85
N PRO A 151 -11.16 1.94 -1.19
CA PRO A 151 -10.53 2.88 -0.27
C PRO A 151 -9.90 2.19 0.95
N PHE A 152 -10.45 1.06 1.41
CA PHE A 152 -9.86 0.27 2.49
C PHE A 152 -8.54 -0.41 2.08
N LEU A 153 -8.54 -1.08 0.93
CA LEU A 153 -7.37 -1.83 0.45
C LEU A 153 -6.21 -0.92 0.04
N GLU A 154 -6.50 0.29 -0.46
CA GLU A 154 -5.50 1.29 -0.83
C GLU A 154 -4.97 2.14 0.32
N ALA A 155 -5.56 2.01 1.52
CA ALA A 155 -5.06 2.71 2.68
C ALA A 155 -3.74 2.09 3.16
N ASP A 156 -2.66 2.89 3.12
CA ASP A 156 -1.38 2.52 3.71
C ASP A 156 -1.34 2.87 5.21
N GLY A 157 -0.51 2.16 5.97
CA GLY A 157 -0.36 2.37 7.42
C GLY A 157 -1.22 1.46 8.28
N SER A 158 -1.70 1.98 9.41
CA SER A 158 -2.34 1.23 10.50
C SER A 158 -3.86 1.15 10.43
N LEU A 159 -4.50 1.62 9.35
CA LEU A 159 -5.96 1.73 9.26
C LEU A 159 -6.68 0.42 9.62
N ALA A 160 -6.23 -0.70 9.06
CA ALA A 160 -6.82 -2.02 9.30
C ALA A 160 -6.71 -2.45 10.77
N SER A 161 -5.54 -2.29 11.40
CA SER A 161 -5.35 -2.64 12.81
C SER A 161 -6.09 -1.70 13.76
N ASP A 162 -6.17 -0.41 13.43
CA ASP A 162 -6.85 0.59 14.26
C ASP A 162 -8.36 0.33 14.28
N ILE A 163 -8.97 0.12 13.11
CA ILE A 163 -10.38 -0.30 13.00
C ILE A 163 -10.62 -1.62 13.74
N ALA A 164 -9.74 -2.62 13.53
CA ALA A 164 -9.94 -3.92 14.14
C ALA A 164 -9.87 -3.87 15.68
N ASN A 165 -8.99 -3.05 16.26
CA ASN A 165 -8.93 -2.84 17.70
C ASN A 165 -10.19 -2.15 18.24
N ILE A 166 -10.71 -1.14 17.54
CA ILE A 166 -11.96 -0.44 17.88
C ILE A 166 -13.14 -1.42 17.84
N LEU A 167 -13.22 -2.26 16.81
CA LEU A 167 -14.27 -3.28 16.71
C LEU A 167 -14.19 -4.28 17.86
N ARG A 168 -12.98 -4.72 18.26
CA ARG A 168 -12.81 -5.72 19.33
C ARG A 168 -13.15 -5.16 20.70
N CYS A 169 -12.69 -3.96 21.02
CA CYS A 169 -12.90 -3.37 22.35
C CYS A 169 -13.41 -1.92 22.25
N PRO A 170 -14.65 -1.70 21.80
CA PRO A 170 -15.19 -0.36 21.57
C PRO A 170 -15.37 0.41 22.88
N ASP A 171 -14.97 1.68 22.88
CA ASP A 171 -15.14 2.58 24.01
C ASP A 171 -16.60 3.06 24.15
N SER A 172 -17.29 2.72 25.24
CA SER A 172 -18.67 3.19 25.50
C SER A 172 -18.83 4.72 25.60
N GLU A 173 -17.76 5.41 25.98
CA GLU A 173 -17.76 6.86 26.19
C GLU A 173 -17.41 7.63 24.91
N SER A 174 -16.79 6.98 23.94
CA SER A 174 -16.44 7.63 22.68
C SER A 174 -17.59 7.57 21.66
N PRO A 175 -17.71 8.57 20.76
CA PRO A 175 -18.71 8.53 19.69
C PRO A 175 -18.53 7.31 18.77
N ILE A 176 -17.29 6.90 18.51
CA ILE A 176 -16.97 5.78 17.62
C ILE A 176 -17.27 4.45 18.29
N GLY A 177 -16.91 4.26 19.56
CA GLY A 177 -17.22 3.03 20.27
C GLY A 177 -18.73 2.87 20.50
N ARG A 178 -19.48 3.97 20.72
CA ARG A 178 -20.96 3.92 20.68
C ARG A 178 -21.49 3.50 19.32
N LEU A 179 -20.99 4.08 18.23
CA LEU A 179 -21.37 3.65 16.86
C LEU A 179 -21.14 2.15 16.66
N VAL A 180 -20.03 1.61 17.16
CA VAL A 180 -19.74 0.18 17.08
C VAL A 180 -20.73 -0.65 17.88
N ARG A 181 -21.00 -0.27 19.13
CA ARG A 181 -21.88 -1.03 20.05
C ARG A 181 -23.34 -0.98 19.66
N GLU A 182 -23.81 0.18 19.18
CA GLU A 182 -25.23 0.45 18.92
C GLU A 182 -25.62 0.13 17.48
N THR A 183 -24.68 0.16 16.54
CA THR A 183 -24.98 -0.03 15.11
C THR A 183 -24.22 -1.21 14.51
N ILE A 184 -22.88 -1.23 14.63
CA ILE A 184 -22.07 -2.19 13.87
C ILE A 184 -22.24 -3.61 14.39
N ILE A 185 -22.07 -3.84 15.69
CA ILE A 185 -22.20 -5.19 16.28
C ILE A 185 -23.62 -5.74 16.10
N PRO A 186 -24.71 -4.98 16.36
CA PRO A 186 -26.06 -5.45 16.08
C PRO A 186 -26.30 -5.80 14.61
N THR A 187 -25.72 -5.05 13.67
CA THR A 187 -25.82 -5.35 12.24
C THR A 187 -25.06 -6.64 11.88
N ILE A 188 -23.89 -6.87 12.47
CA ILE A 188 -23.14 -8.13 12.33
C ILE A 188 -23.95 -9.30 12.90
N ALA A 189 -24.54 -9.15 14.09
CA ALA A 189 -25.40 -10.17 14.69
C ALA A 189 -26.58 -10.53 13.78
N PHE A 190 -27.25 -9.52 13.21
CA PHE A 190 -28.30 -9.73 12.21
C PHE A 190 -27.80 -10.50 10.98
N MET A 191 -26.64 -10.13 10.42
CA MET A 191 -26.08 -10.82 9.26
C MET A 191 -25.71 -12.28 9.56
N VAL A 192 -25.16 -12.54 10.75
CA VAL A 192 -24.83 -13.90 11.23
C VAL A 192 -26.05 -14.81 11.24
N GLU A 193 -27.19 -14.30 11.70
CA GLU A 193 -28.44 -15.07 11.77
C GLU A 193 -29.03 -15.35 10.40
N ARG A 194 -28.93 -14.39 9.47
CA ARG A 194 -29.54 -14.50 8.14
C ARG A 194 -28.66 -15.21 7.12
N CYS A 195 -27.35 -15.20 7.31
CA CYS A 195 -26.38 -15.80 6.40
C CYS A 195 -25.32 -16.57 7.21
N PRO A 196 -25.65 -17.72 7.82
CA PRO A 196 -24.68 -18.50 8.55
C PRO A 196 -23.61 -19.04 7.59
N MET A 197 -22.34 -18.68 7.85
CA MET A 197 -21.18 -19.17 7.10
C MET A 197 -20.34 -20.08 8.00
N GLN A 198 -19.77 -21.12 7.41
CA GLN A 198 -18.73 -21.96 8.02
C GLN A 198 -17.35 -21.45 7.65
N LEU A 199 -16.35 -21.75 8.49
CA LEU A 199 -14.97 -21.40 8.18
C LEU A 199 -14.48 -22.09 6.90
N SER A 200 -14.96 -23.31 6.61
CA SER A 200 -14.69 -24.04 5.37
C SER A 200 -15.24 -23.37 4.11
N ASP A 201 -16.21 -22.46 4.24
CA ASP A 201 -16.71 -21.66 3.12
C ASP A 201 -15.68 -20.57 2.74
N ILE A 202 -14.78 -20.22 3.67
CA ILE A 202 -13.81 -19.13 3.55
C ILE A 202 -12.40 -19.65 3.24
N LEU A 203 -11.96 -20.74 3.85
CA LEU A 203 -10.62 -21.33 3.64
C LEU A 203 -10.71 -22.84 3.43
N SER A 204 -9.66 -23.44 2.85
CA SER A 204 -9.65 -24.89 2.65
C SER A 204 -9.65 -25.62 4.00
N PRO A 205 -10.33 -26.78 4.14
CA PRO A 205 -10.34 -27.53 5.39
C PRO A 205 -8.93 -27.90 5.89
N ALA A 206 -7.99 -28.19 4.99
CA ALA A 206 -6.61 -28.51 5.32
C ALA A 206 -5.90 -27.35 6.05
N MET A 207 -6.07 -26.12 5.55
CA MET A 207 -5.48 -24.93 6.18
C MET A 207 -6.10 -24.63 7.54
N ILE A 208 -7.41 -24.78 7.67
CA ILE A 208 -8.12 -24.53 8.94
C ILE A 208 -7.65 -25.53 10.01
N LEU A 209 -7.48 -26.80 9.63
CA LEU A 209 -6.92 -27.84 10.51
C LEU A 209 -5.46 -27.55 10.89
N ALA A 210 -4.65 -27.03 9.97
CA ALA A 210 -3.24 -26.68 10.25
C ALA A 210 -3.11 -25.57 11.33
N ILE A 211 -4.12 -24.71 11.46
CA ILE A 211 -4.20 -23.66 12.50
C ILE A 211 -4.82 -24.22 13.81
N GLY A 212 -5.30 -25.46 13.81
CA GLY A 212 -5.92 -26.09 14.98
C GLY A 212 -7.39 -25.71 15.19
N VAL A 213 -8.07 -25.26 14.14
CA VAL A 213 -9.50 -24.91 14.17
C VAL A 213 -10.31 -26.00 13.46
N LYS A 214 -11.58 -26.22 13.85
CA LYS A 214 -12.46 -27.18 13.18
C LYS A 214 -13.02 -26.56 11.89
N PRO A 215 -12.92 -27.20 10.72
CA PRO A 215 -13.46 -26.67 9.47
C PRO A 215 -14.97 -26.38 9.50
N SER A 216 -15.72 -27.21 10.24
CA SER A 216 -17.17 -27.08 10.42
C SER A 216 -17.58 -26.02 11.45
N SER A 217 -16.62 -25.32 12.09
CA SER A 217 -16.95 -24.20 12.96
C SER A 217 -17.65 -23.11 12.16
N LEU A 218 -18.70 -22.52 12.74
CA LEU A 218 -19.37 -21.38 12.15
C LEU A 218 -18.50 -20.12 12.33
N CYS A 219 -18.56 -19.20 11.38
CA CYS A 219 -17.91 -17.88 11.46
C CYS A 219 -18.40 -17.05 12.66
N ARG A 220 -19.55 -17.40 13.25
CA ARG A 220 -20.07 -16.79 14.49
C ARG A 220 -19.36 -17.25 15.77
N ASP A 221 -18.66 -18.39 15.72
CA ASP A 221 -17.80 -18.80 16.82
C ASP A 221 -16.62 -17.84 16.87
N LEU A 222 -16.74 -16.81 17.70
CA LEU A 222 -15.76 -15.73 17.78
C LEU A 222 -14.38 -16.25 18.18
N LYS A 223 -14.28 -17.33 18.97
CA LYS A 223 -12.99 -17.90 19.36
C LYS A 223 -12.33 -18.60 18.19
N ALA A 224 -13.08 -19.39 17.43
CA ALA A 224 -12.59 -20.06 16.22
C ALA A 224 -12.22 -19.03 15.13
N SER A 225 -13.07 -18.02 14.93
CA SER A 225 -12.84 -16.92 13.98
C SER A 225 -11.60 -16.10 14.35
N ASP A 226 -11.42 -15.76 15.63
CA ASP A 226 -10.24 -15.03 16.12
C ASP A 226 -8.96 -15.84 15.93
N SER A 227 -9.00 -17.14 16.24
CA SER A 227 -7.85 -18.04 16.08
C SER A 227 -7.44 -18.16 14.61
N LEU A 228 -8.43 -18.29 13.71
CA LEU A 228 -8.19 -18.37 12.28
C LEU A 228 -7.59 -17.08 11.72
N PHE A 229 -8.28 -15.94 11.89
CA PHE A 229 -7.86 -14.68 11.30
C PHE A 229 -6.63 -14.07 11.97
N GLY A 230 -6.41 -14.38 13.26
CA GLY A 230 -5.23 -13.99 14.03
C GLY A 230 -3.96 -14.79 13.68
N ALA A 231 -4.08 -15.97 13.04
CA ALA A 231 -2.93 -16.80 12.69
C ALA A 231 -2.07 -16.23 11.57
N LEU A 232 -2.62 -15.36 10.73
CA LEU A 232 -1.88 -14.78 9.61
C LEU A 232 -0.79 -13.79 10.09
N PRO A 233 0.48 -13.93 9.69
CA PRO A 233 1.54 -12.99 10.03
C PRO A 233 1.27 -11.60 9.47
N LYS A 234 1.33 -10.57 10.33
CA LYS A 234 0.87 -9.20 10.02
C LYS A 234 1.94 -8.12 10.16
N ASN A 235 3.13 -8.47 10.67
CA ASN A 235 4.17 -7.51 11.05
C ASN A 235 3.66 -6.36 11.94
N SER A 236 2.66 -6.63 12.77
CA SER A 236 2.04 -5.66 13.68
C SER A 236 1.79 -6.32 15.03
N PHE A 237 1.38 -5.55 16.01
CA PHE A 237 0.98 -6.08 17.31
C PHE A 237 -0.27 -6.95 17.20
N ARG A 238 -0.39 -7.91 18.12
CA ARG A 238 -1.64 -8.64 18.33
C ARG A 238 -2.75 -7.64 18.67
N LEU A 239 -3.94 -7.89 18.14
CA LEU A 239 -5.10 -7.07 18.42
C LEU A 239 -5.53 -7.22 19.90
N LEU A 240 -6.24 -6.20 20.40
CA LEU A 240 -6.86 -6.23 21.72
C LEU A 240 -7.81 -7.43 21.87
N PRO A 241 -7.99 -8.02 23.06
CA PRO A 241 -9.05 -9.02 23.27
C PRO A 241 -10.43 -8.42 22.98
N ARG A 242 -11.39 -9.25 22.54
CA ARG A 242 -12.78 -8.81 22.38
C ARG A 242 -13.37 -8.42 23.74
N ASN A 243 -14.09 -7.31 23.79
CA ASN A 243 -14.95 -6.97 24.90
C ASN A 243 -16.16 -7.93 24.91
N ALA A 244 -16.25 -8.79 25.92
CA ALA A 244 -17.26 -9.84 25.98
C ALA A 244 -18.69 -9.27 25.99
N ASP A 245 -18.92 -8.22 26.78
CA ASP A 245 -20.23 -7.59 26.93
C ASP A 245 -20.70 -6.94 25.62
N ALA A 246 -19.80 -6.28 24.89
CA ALA A 246 -20.12 -5.67 23.61
C ALA A 246 -20.47 -6.71 22.54
N TRP A 247 -19.79 -7.85 22.52
CA TRP A 247 -19.92 -8.89 21.49
C TRP A 247 -20.92 -10.02 21.85
N GLU A 248 -21.51 -9.99 23.04
CA GLU A 248 -22.53 -10.95 23.47
C GLU A 248 -23.65 -11.18 22.43
N PRO A 249 -24.23 -10.14 21.77
CA PRO A 249 -25.33 -10.34 20.81
C PRO A 249 -25.00 -11.27 19.64
N VAL A 250 -23.72 -11.39 19.25
CA VAL A 250 -23.29 -12.29 18.16
C VAL A 250 -23.25 -13.75 18.62
N ASN A 251 -23.01 -13.98 19.92
CA ASN A 251 -22.93 -15.32 20.50
C ASN A 251 -24.30 -15.91 20.85
N ILE A 252 -25.32 -15.08 21.08
CA ILE A 252 -26.66 -15.55 21.45
C ILE A 252 -27.32 -16.23 20.25
N GLN A 253 -27.73 -17.49 20.42
CA GLN A 253 -28.54 -18.20 19.43
C GLN A 253 -30.00 -17.84 19.67
N HIS A 254 -30.58 -16.95 18.86
CA HIS A 254 -32.03 -16.82 18.84
C HIS A 254 -32.60 -18.11 18.23
N ASN A 255 -33.29 -18.91 19.04
CA ASN A 255 -34.15 -20.01 18.58
C ASN A 255 -35.33 -19.39 17.80
N ILE A 256 -35.12 -19.06 16.54
CA ILE A 256 -36.21 -18.63 15.67
C ILE A 256 -36.91 -19.88 15.16
N THR A 257 -37.94 -20.33 15.89
CA THR A 257 -39.08 -20.99 15.27
C THR A 257 -39.66 -20.04 14.22
N SER A 258 -39.44 -20.37 12.95
CA SER A 258 -39.93 -19.62 11.79
C SER A 258 -41.43 -19.34 11.87
N PRO A 259 -41.88 -18.12 11.52
CA PRO A 259 -43.05 -17.99 10.67
C PRO A 259 -42.62 -17.30 9.37
N ARG A 260 -42.61 -18.10 8.31
CA ARG A 260 -42.45 -17.67 6.93
C ARG A 260 -43.75 -17.00 6.45
N ALA A 261 -44.06 -15.80 6.92
CA ALA A 261 -45.08 -14.92 6.33
C ALA A 261 -44.96 -13.50 6.90
N GLU A 262 -45.31 -12.50 6.10
CA GLU A 262 -45.49 -11.08 6.48
C GLU A 262 -44.23 -10.20 6.51
N SER A 263 -43.73 -9.89 5.31
CA SER A 263 -43.19 -8.56 4.99
C SER A 263 -43.33 -8.32 3.50
N ARG A 264 -44.58 -8.10 3.06
CA ARG A 264 -44.90 -7.74 1.67
C ARG A 264 -45.83 -6.54 1.55
N ALA A 265 -45.99 -5.74 2.61
CA ALA A 265 -46.79 -4.54 2.55
C ALA A 265 -45.99 -3.34 3.06
N LEU A 266 -45.86 -2.34 2.18
CA LEU A 266 -45.71 -0.90 2.40
C LEU A 266 -44.61 -0.29 1.55
N LEU A 267 -44.86 -0.19 0.23
CA LEU A 267 -44.42 0.94 -0.58
C LEU A 267 -45.49 1.21 -1.64
N SER A 268 -46.37 2.17 -1.36
CA SER A 268 -47.25 2.78 -2.36
C SER A 268 -46.42 3.73 -3.24
N PRO A 269 -46.53 3.69 -4.58
CA PRO A 269 -45.88 4.67 -5.44
C PRO A 269 -46.69 5.97 -5.50
N LEU A 270 -46.02 7.10 -5.27
CA LEU A 270 -46.53 8.41 -5.65
C LEU A 270 -46.47 8.59 -7.18
N THR A 271 -47.42 9.38 -7.67
CA THR A 271 -47.87 9.66 -9.04
C THR A 271 -46.77 10.10 -10.04
N PRO A 272 -47.00 9.93 -11.37
CA PRO A 272 -46.00 10.17 -12.41
C PRO A 272 -45.92 11.65 -12.82
N LEU A 273 -44.69 12.14 -13.00
CA LEU A 273 -44.42 13.38 -13.72
C LEU A 273 -44.24 13.04 -15.20
N SER A 274 -45.36 12.97 -15.92
CA SER A 274 -45.39 13.09 -17.36
C SER A 274 -45.29 14.56 -17.73
N GLN A 275 -44.15 14.98 -18.29
CA GLN A 275 -44.00 16.01 -19.34
C GLN A 275 -42.54 16.48 -19.32
N LEU A 276 -41.77 16.11 -20.35
CA LEU A 276 -41.02 17.07 -21.16
C LEU A 276 -40.44 16.37 -22.40
N GLY A 277 -40.47 17.11 -23.50
CA GLY A 277 -40.39 16.63 -24.85
C GLY A 277 -39.04 16.06 -25.27
N ILE A 278 -39.17 15.16 -26.22
CA ILE A 278 -38.15 14.62 -27.12
C ILE A 278 -37.28 15.74 -27.70
N LEU A 279 -35.95 15.61 -27.59
CA LEU A 279 -35.03 16.12 -28.59
C LEU A 279 -33.94 15.07 -28.86
N SER A 280 -34.05 14.49 -30.04
CA SER A 280 -33.05 13.62 -30.68
C SER A 280 -31.85 14.47 -31.09
N VAL A 281 -30.66 14.09 -30.65
CA VAL A 281 -29.40 14.54 -31.25
C VAL A 281 -28.48 13.34 -31.38
N ALA A 282 -28.23 12.94 -32.62
CA ALA A 282 -27.24 11.96 -33.00
C ALA A 282 -25.84 12.39 -32.53
N SER A 283 -25.10 11.48 -31.91
CA SER A 283 -23.66 11.63 -31.66
C SER A 283 -22.89 10.56 -32.43
N PRO A 284 -21.78 10.91 -33.10
CA PRO A 284 -20.91 9.95 -33.75
C PRO A 284 -20.04 9.25 -32.72
N THR A 285 -19.91 7.95 -32.85
CA THR A 285 -18.91 7.11 -32.20
C THR A 285 -17.49 7.47 -32.68
N PRO A 286 -16.52 7.58 -31.76
CA PRO A 286 -15.14 7.19 -32.03
C PRO A 286 -14.86 5.86 -31.32
N SER A 287 -14.62 4.84 -32.13
CA SER A 287 -14.03 3.57 -31.75
C SER A 287 -12.59 3.77 -31.29
N ILE A 288 -12.30 3.48 -30.03
CA ILE A 288 -10.94 3.32 -29.50
C ILE A 288 -10.64 1.81 -29.48
N PRO A 289 -9.65 1.30 -30.22
CA PRO A 289 -9.20 -0.07 -30.06
C PRO A 289 -8.35 -0.16 -28.79
N ASN A 290 -8.91 -0.79 -27.75
CA ASN A 290 -8.13 -1.29 -26.61
C ASN A 290 -7.36 -2.53 -27.05
N SER A 291 -6.05 -2.40 -27.20
CA SER A 291 -5.12 -3.51 -27.15
C SER A 291 -3.86 -3.02 -26.43
N PRO A 292 -3.44 -3.65 -25.32
CA PRO A 292 -2.18 -3.29 -24.68
C PRO A 292 -1.02 -3.73 -25.60
N PRO A 293 -0.01 -2.88 -25.83
CA PRO A 293 1.16 -3.30 -26.58
C PRO A 293 1.93 -4.33 -25.74
N GLN A 294 2.07 -5.54 -26.30
CA GLN A 294 3.06 -6.51 -25.85
C GLN A 294 4.43 -5.83 -25.87
N ALA A 295 5.02 -5.65 -24.70
CA ALA A 295 6.41 -5.23 -24.57
C ALA A 295 7.29 -6.37 -25.11
N GLY A 296 7.79 -6.21 -26.32
CA GLY A 296 8.91 -7.01 -26.81
C GLY A 296 10.10 -6.77 -25.87
N ALA A 297 10.48 -7.79 -25.12
CA ALA A 297 11.74 -7.81 -24.40
C ALA A 297 12.86 -7.82 -25.45
N SER A 298 13.43 -6.65 -25.75
CA SER A 298 14.72 -6.59 -26.43
C SER A 298 15.79 -7.03 -25.44
N ASN A 299 16.31 -8.24 -25.65
CA ASN A 299 17.51 -8.74 -24.99
C ASN A 299 18.73 -7.91 -25.45
N HIS A 300 18.86 -6.68 -24.98
CA HIS A 300 20.14 -6.00 -24.97
C HIS A 300 20.91 -6.49 -23.75
N SER A 301 22.07 -7.12 -23.98
CA SER A 301 22.99 -7.50 -22.92
C SER A 301 23.38 -6.25 -22.12
N ALA A 302 22.81 -6.11 -20.92
CA ALA A 302 23.12 -5.04 -19.99
C ALA A 302 24.63 -4.99 -19.76
N THR A 303 25.28 -3.88 -20.11
CA THR A 303 26.74 -3.74 -20.02
C THR A 303 27.07 -2.84 -18.84
N THR A 304 27.42 -3.47 -17.71
CA THR A 304 27.90 -2.73 -16.54
C THR A 304 29.39 -2.47 -16.66
N ILE A 305 29.78 -1.19 -16.70
CA ILE A 305 31.17 -0.77 -16.62
C ILE A 305 31.54 -0.57 -15.16
N LEU A 306 32.52 -1.35 -14.69
CA LEU A 306 33.08 -1.22 -13.34
C LEU A 306 34.40 -0.44 -13.38
N LEU A 307 34.48 0.63 -12.58
CA LEU A 307 35.68 1.41 -12.34
C LEU A 307 36.04 1.39 -10.85
N GLU A 308 37.31 1.12 -10.57
CA GLU A 308 37.87 1.27 -9.23
C GLU A 308 38.46 2.67 -9.08
N SER A 309 38.09 3.37 -8.02
CA SER A 309 38.64 4.67 -7.67
C SER A 309 39.78 4.53 -6.64
N GLY A 310 40.60 5.56 -6.51
CA GLY A 310 41.60 5.65 -5.44
C GLY A 310 41.02 6.03 -4.07
N TYR A 311 39.70 6.12 -3.91
CA TYR A 311 39.04 6.55 -2.68
C TYR A 311 39.06 5.44 -1.62
N ASP A 312 39.57 5.75 -0.42
CA ASP A 312 39.53 4.84 0.72
C ASP A 312 38.36 5.23 1.64
N ASP A 313 37.28 4.45 1.63
CA ASP A 313 36.06 4.77 2.38
C ASP A 313 36.20 4.60 3.90
N VAL A 314 37.20 3.84 4.36
CA VAL A 314 37.49 3.64 5.78
C VAL A 314 38.52 4.63 6.33
N HIS A 315 39.14 5.45 5.48
CA HIS A 315 40.09 6.46 5.91
C HIS A 315 39.42 7.51 6.80
N THR A 316 40.01 7.82 7.95
CA THR A 316 39.41 8.72 8.97
C THR A 316 38.97 10.08 8.43
N LEU A 317 39.74 10.67 7.50
CA LEU A 317 39.39 11.93 6.84
C LEU A 317 38.18 11.85 5.91
N ASN A 318 37.85 10.66 5.40
CA ASN A 318 36.72 10.42 4.50
C ASN A 318 35.44 10.03 5.27
N THR A 319 35.58 9.57 6.51
CA THR A 319 34.42 9.25 7.37
C THR A 319 33.65 10.46 7.91
N THR A 320 34.23 11.67 7.82
CA THR A 320 33.57 12.89 8.26
C THR A 320 33.82 14.05 7.31
N PHE A 321 32.76 14.71 6.86
CA PHE A 321 32.84 15.98 6.15
C PHE A 321 32.16 17.08 6.96
N LYS A 322 32.80 18.24 7.08
CA LYS A 322 32.26 19.38 7.84
C LYS A 322 31.83 20.50 6.89
N SER A 323 30.61 20.42 6.39
CA SER A 323 30.00 21.53 5.67
C SER A 323 29.80 22.75 6.59
N PRO A 324 29.85 23.99 6.06
CA PRO A 324 29.62 25.19 6.85
C PRO A 324 28.22 25.19 7.48
N ARG A 325 28.13 25.22 8.81
CA ARG A 325 26.83 25.23 9.53
C ARG A 325 26.08 26.56 9.43
N ASN A 326 26.79 27.66 9.17
CA ASN A 326 26.17 28.97 9.02
C ASN A 326 25.58 29.11 7.62
N ARG A 327 24.29 29.51 7.52
CA ARG A 327 23.55 29.58 6.25
C ARG A 327 24.25 30.44 5.21
N GLU A 328 24.69 31.66 5.55
CA GLU A 328 25.37 32.54 4.60
C GLU A 328 26.71 31.98 4.14
N LYS A 329 27.48 31.39 5.07
CA LYS A 329 28.72 30.70 4.71
C LYS A 329 28.46 29.49 3.81
N ASN A 330 27.37 28.74 4.05
CA ASN A 330 27.00 27.60 3.23
C ASN A 330 26.58 28.02 1.83
N VAL A 331 25.85 29.14 1.69
CA VAL A 331 25.50 29.71 0.39
C VAL A 331 26.76 30.10 -0.38
N ARG A 332 27.67 30.88 0.23
CA ARG A 332 28.94 31.26 -0.42
C ARG A 332 29.78 30.06 -0.81
N TRP A 333 29.86 29.07 0.08
CA TRP A 333 30.56 27.82 -0.20
C TRP A 333 29.90 27.04 -1.34
N THR A 334 28.57 26.93 -1.36
CA THR A 334 27.81 26.30 -2.45
C THR A 334 28.13 26.95 -3.80
N GLU A 335 28.05 28.27 -3.89
CA GLU A 335 28.34 28.99 -5.15
C GLU A 335 29.81 28.81 -5.58
N SER A 336 30.74 28.78 -4.63
CA SER A 336 32.14 28.45 -4.91
C SER A 336 32.31 27.03 -5.45
N GLN A 337 31.64 26.03 -4.86
CA GLN A 337 31.70 24.65 -5.34
C GLN A 337 31.02 24.49 -6.71
N ARG A 338 29.96 25.27 -7.00
CA ARG A 338 29.32 25.29 -8.34
C ARG A 338 30.29 25.76 -9.41
N GLY A 339 31.03 26.85 -9.18
CA GLY A 339 32.06 27.31 -10.11
C GLY A 339 33.13 26.24 -10.37
N LEU A 340 33.64 25.61 -9.31
CA LEU A 340 34.61 24.52 -9.44
C LEU A 340 34.07 23.30 -10.20
N ALA A 341 32.78 22.99 -10.04
CA ALA A 341 32.13 21.90 -10.77
C ALA A 341 31.83 22.25 -12.24
N GLU A 342 31.64 23.53 -12.56
CA GLU A 342 31.50 24.03 -13.93
C GLU A 342 32.84 23.89 -14.70
N ASP A 343 33.95 24.17 -14.01
CA ASP A 343 35.32 24.03 -14.51
C ASP A 343 35.86 22.59 -14.46
N ALA A 344 35.01 21.60 -14.15
CA ALA A 344 35.42 20.21 -13.96
C ALA A 344 36.06 19.60 -15.22
N VAL A 345 37.12 18.81 -15.02
CA VAL A 345 37.76 18.06 -16.10
C VAL A 345 36.77 17.05 -16.68
N THR A 346 36.64 17.04 -18.00
CA THR A 346 35.73 16.13 -18.71
C THR A 346 36.55 15.09 -19.48
N PRO A 347 36.57 13.82 -19.04
CA PRO A 347 37.30 12.78 -19.74
C PRO A 347 36.67 12.46 -21.09
N SER A 348 37.51 12.23 -22.09
CA SER A 348 37.13 11.87 -23.46
C SER A 348 36.87 10.36 -23.63
N SER A 349 37.28 9.55 -22.66
CA SER A 349 37.15 8.08 -22.71
C SER A 349 36.98 7.46 -21.32
N ILE A 350 36.49 6.22 -21.28
CA ILE A 350 36.40 5.42 -20.05
C ILE A 350 37.78 5.14 -19.43
N ILE A 351 38.82 4.99 -20.26
CA ILE A 351 40.20 4.78 -19.78
C ILE A 351 40.70 6.04 -19.08
N GLU A 352 40.46 7.21 -19.66
CA GLU A 352 40.81 8.49 -19.04
C GLU A 352 40.03 8.73 -17.75
N LEU A 353 38.72 8.45 -17.74
CA LEU A 353 37.90 8.52 -16.53
C LEU A 353 38.45 7.62 -15.42
N ARG A 354 38.86 6.38 -15.75
CA ARG A 354 39.49 5.47 -14.80
C ARG A 354 40.77 6.08 -14.22
N THR A 355 41.66 6.57 -15.07
CA THR A 355 42.92 7.19 -14.63
C THR A 355 42.64 8.36 -13.70
N LEU A 356 41.73 9.27 -14.08
CA LEU A 356 41.38 10.42 -13.25
C LEU A 356 40.80 10.01 -11.88
N LEU A 357 39.91 9.01 -11.85
CA LEU A 357 39.34 8.48 -10.60
C LEU A 357 40.39 7.79 -9.71
N GLN A 358 41.46 7.24 -10.28
CA GLN A 358 42.55 6.64 -9.54
C GLN A 358 43.54 7.68 -9.02
N THR A 359 43.89 8.68 -9.84
CA THR A 359 44.92 9.68 -9.52
C THR A 359 44.41 10.86 -8.71
N MET A 360 43.08 11.06 -8.62
CA MET A 360 42.48 12.13 -7.81
C MET A 360 42.75 11.97 -6.30
N TYR A 361 43.13 10.78 -5.86
CA TYR A 361 43.35 10.45 -4.45
C TYR A 361 44.82 10.16 -4.19
N THR A 362 45.38 10.79 -3.14
CA THR A 362 46.70 10.46 -2.59
C THR A 362 46.48 9.73 -1.27
N GLU A 363 47.03 8.51 -1.15
CA GLU A 363 46.85 7.65 0.04
C GLU A 363 45.38 7.43 0.44
N GLY A 364 44.47 7.32 -0.55
CA GLY A 364 43.05 7.08 -0.28
C GLY A 364 42.21 8.35 -0.09
N VAL A 365 42.82 9.53 0.00
CA VAL A 365 42.15 10.80 0.30
C VAL A 365 42.26 11.75 -0.87
N ARG A 366 41.20 12.52 -1.13
CA ARG A 366 41.16 13.48 -2.24
C ARG A 366 42.32 14.47 -2.09
N SER A 367 43.18 14.55 -3.09
CA SER A 367 44.44 15.34 -3.04
C SER A 367 44.18 16.84 -2.88
N THR A 368 43.06 17.33 -3.41
CA THR A 368 42.60 18.72 -3.27
C THR A 368 41.09 18.76 -3.02
N THR A 369 40.58 19.83 -2.41
CA THR A 369 39.14 20.03 -2.24
C THR A 369 38.47 20.68 -3.46
N THR A 370 39.23 20.97 -4.52
CA THR A 370 38.79 21.80 -5.66
C THR A 370 38.52 21.02 -6.94
N ASP A 371 39.08 19.82 -7.08
CA ASP A 371 39.13 19.16 -8.39
C ASP A 371 37.92 18.28 -8.63
N TYR A 372 37.05 18.64 -9.57
CA TYR A 372 35.90 17.85 -9.97
C TYR A 372 36.15 17.12 -11.30
N ILE A 373 35.55 15.93 -11.44
CA ILE A 373 35.47 15.20 -12.71
C ILE A 373 34.02 15.21 -13.18
N ARG A 374 33.81 15.65 -14.42
CA ARG A 374 32.50 15.61 -15.07
C ARG A 374 32.35 14.29 -15.84
N ILE A 375 31.45 13.43 -15.38
CA ILE A 375 31.17 12.15 -16.05
C ILE A 375 30.14 12.39 -17.16
N GLU A 376 30.60 12.37 -18.41
CA GLU A 376 29.73 12.52 -19.57
C GLU A 376 28.90 11.26 -19.85
N ARG A 377 27.64 11.47 -20.26
CA ARG A 377 26.67 10.38 -20.51
C ARG A 377 27.07 9.52 -21.71
N SER A 378 27.83 10.06 -22.65
CA SER A 378 28.29 9.35 -23.84
C SER A 378 29.37 8.30 -23.56
N LEU A 379 29.98 8.31 -22.37
CA LEU A 379 31.08 7.40 -22.02
C LEU A 379 30.61 5.95 -21.80
N TYR A 380 29.34 5.73 -21.49
CA TYR A 380 28.77 4.41 -21.21
C TYR A 380 27.31 4.34 -21.68
N SER A 381 26.85 3.15 -22.06
CA SER A 381 25.52 2.97 -22.64
C SER A 381 24.45 2.55 -21.63
N ASP A 382 24.84 1.82 -20.58
CA ASP A 382 23.90 1.15 -19.69
C ASP A 382 24.14 1.53 -18.23
N VAL A 383 25.09 0.91 -17.54
CA VAL A 383 25.38 1.20 -16.12
C VAL A 383 26.86 1.50 -15.93
N LEU A 384 27.17 2.58 -15.21
CA LEU A 384 28.51 2.89 -14.72
C LEU A 384 28.53 2.73 -13.20
N ARG A 385 29.40 1.85 -12.72
CA ARG A 385 29.64 1.61 -11.29
C ARG A 385 31.05 2.06 -10.93
N VAL A 386 31.15 2.88 -9.90
CA VAL A 386 32.42 3.32 -9.30
C VAL A 386 32.52 2.73 -7.91
N ASN A 387 33.61 2.01 -7.65
CA ASN A 387 33.91 1.40 -6.38
C ASN A 387 35.06 2.12 -5.66
N SER A 388 35.11 2.00 -4.34
CA SER A 388 36.24 2.41 -3.50
C SER A 388 37.42 1.46 -3.65
N LEU A 389 38.55 1.78 -3.04
CA LEU A 389 39.72 0.91 -2.95
C LEU A 389 39.38 -0.45 -2.32
N GLN A 390 38.39 -0.48 -1.43
CA GLN A 390 37.86 -1.66 -0.76
C GLN A 390 36.79 -2.40 -1.58
N SER A 391 36.57 -2.00 -2.83
CA SER A 391 35.54 -2.53 -3.72
C SER A 391 34.09 -2.30 -3.26
N GLU A 392 33.88 -1.37 -2.33
CA GLU A 392 32.55 -0.93 -1.89
C GLU A 392 31.96 0.09 -2.88
N LEU A 393 30.63 0.13 -2.97
CA LEU A 393 29.97 1.04 -3.91
C LEU A 393 30.15 2.51 -3.48
N VAL A 394 30.75 3.32 -4.36
CA VAL A 394 30.82 4.79 -4.19
C VAL A 394 29.72 5.48 -4.99
N ALA A 395 29.54 5.09 -6.25
CA ALA A 395 28.52 5.66 -7.12
C ALA A 395 28.01 4.64 -8.14
N CYS A 396 26.72 4.71 -8.46
CA CYS A 396 26.11 3.96 -9.56
C CYS A 396 25.27 4.92 -10.40
N ILE A 397 25.56 4.98 -11.70
CA ILE A 397 24.82 5.82 -12.65
C ILE A 397 24.21 4.92 -13.72
N CYS A 398 22.88 4.92 -13.79
CA CYS A 398 22.08 4.03 -14.63
C CYS A 398 21.40 4.82 -15.75
N GLN A 399 21.66 4.44 -17.00
CA GLN A 399 21.02 4.99 -18.19
C GLN A 399 20.00 4.03 -18.83
N SER A 400 19.84 2.84 -18.26
CA SER A 400 19.08 1.69 -18.78
C SER A 400 17.56 1.86 -18.84
N MET A 401 17.02 3.03 -18.51
CA MET A 401 15.57 3.24 -18.49
C MET A 401 14.98 2.99 -19.89
N PRO A 402 14.04 2.03 -20.03
CA PRO A 402 13.38 1.73 -21.29
C PRO A 402 12.74 2.97 -21.93
N GLN A 403 12.81 3.06 -23.25
CA GLN A 403 12.36 4.25 -23.97
C GLN A 403 10.88 4.56 -23.71
N ASN A 404 10.02 3.54 -23.66
CA ASN A 404 8.59 3.71 -23.34
C ASN A 404 8.32 4.26 -21.92
N LEU A 405 9.22 4.00 -20.95
CA LEU A 405 9.14 4.58 -19.60
C LEU A 405 9.75 5.98 -19.53
N ARG A 406 10.70 6.29 -20.41
CA ARG A 406 11.32 7.61 -20.55
C ARG A 406 10.38 8.59 -21.27
N ASP A 407 9.72 8.12 -22.33
CA ASP A 407 8.79 8.89 -23.15
C ASP A 407 7.58 9.31 -22.30
N GLY A 408 7.37 10.62 -22.16
CA GLY A 408 6.29 11.19 -21.36
C GLY A 408 6.47 11.03 -19.85
N LEU A 409 7.68 10.72 -19.34
CA LEU A 409 7.94 10.66 -17.90
C LEU A 409 7.61 11.99 -17.20
N LEU A 410 8.01 13.11 -17.81
CA LEU A 410 7.69 14.45 -17.28
C LEU A 410 6.17 14.71 -17.30
N ASP A 411 5.46 14.29 -18.34
CA ASP A 411 4.00 14.45 -18.44
C ASP A 411 3.28 13.61 -17.38
N ARG A 412 3.71 12.36 -17.18
CA ARG A 412 3.21 11.48 -16.12
C ARG A 412 3.47 12.05 -14.74
N LEU A 413 4.68 12.59 -14.51
CA LEU A 413 5.00 13.26 -13.26
C LEU A 413 4.10 14.49 -13.06
N THR A 414 3.94 15.33 -14.10
CA THR A 414 3.10 16.54 -14.07
C THR A 414 1.64 16.20 -13.77
N ALA A 415 1.11 15.12 -14.33
CA ALA A 415 -0.25 14.64 -14.08
C ALA A 415 -0.52 14.22 -12.62
N CYS A 416 0.54 14.00 -11.82
CA CYS A 416 0.41 13.72 -10.39
C CYS A 416 0.13 14.98 -9.56
N PHE A 417 0.35 16.17 -10.12
CA PHE A 417 0.25 17.45 -9.43
C PHE A 417 -0.82 18.35 -10.03
N LYS A 418 -1.13 19.46 -9.35
CA LYS A 418 -1.97 20.51 -9.92
C LYS A 418 -1.25 21.15 -11.12
N PRO A 419 -1.99 21.68 -12.11
CA PRO A 419 -1.39 22.46 -13.19
C PRO A 419 -0.43 23.53 -12.67
N ASP A 420 0.63 23.81 -13.42
CA ASP A 420 1.67 24.81 -13.13
C ASP A 420 2.49 24.58 -11.84
N THR A 421 2.38 23.41 -11.20
CA THR A 421 3.21 23.06 -10.03
C THR A 421 4.67 22.88 -10.42
N ILE A 422 4.94 22.17 -11.52
CA ILE A 422 6.30 21.93 -12.04
C ILE A 422 6.67 23.06 -12.99
N LYS A 423 7.83 23.67 -12.77
CA LYS A 423 8.30 24.87 -13.46
C LYS A 423 9.75 24.71 -13.91
N THR A 424 10.07 25.30 -15.05
CA THR A 424 11.45 25.50 -15.47
C THR A 424 12.04 26.64 -14.65
N LEU A 425 13.12 26.37 -13.91
CA LEU A 425 13.84 27.36 -13.11
C LEU A 425 15.28 27.49 -13.59
N ASP A 426 15.80 28.71 -13.60
CA ASP A 426 17.23 28.97 -13.72
C ASP A 426 17.86 29.01 -12.32
N THR A 427 18.54 27.92 -11.95
CA THR A 427 19.15 27.76 -10.62
C THR A 427 20.24 28.80 -10.31
N ALA A 428 20.85 29.44 -11.32
CA ALA A 428 21.86 30.48 -11.14
C ALA A 428 21.26 31.79 -10.61
N THR A 429 19.98 32.05 -10.89
CA THR A 429 19.30 33.30 -10.47
C THR A 429 18.99 33.34 -8.97
N TYR A 430 18.93 32.17 -8.32
CA TYR A 430 18.40 32.05 -6.96
C TYR A 430 19.45 32.09 -5.84
N LYS A 431 20.75 32.06 -6.16
CA LYS A 431 21.89 32.22 -5.22
C LYS A 431 21.72 31.50 -3.87
N GLY A 432 21.17 30.29 -3.87
CA GLY A 432 20.94 29.48 -2.66
C GLY A 432 19.80 29.91 -1.72
N GLU A 433 18.96 30.88 -2.10
CA GLU A 433 17.84 31.38 -1.28
C GLU A 433 16.48 30.75 -1.61
N HIS A 434 16.40 30.01 -2.72
CA HIS A 434 15.15 29.41 -3.18
C HIS A 434 14.64 28.35 -2.21
N VAL A 435 13.38 28.51 -1.80
CA VAL A 435 12.64 27.51 -1.04
C VAL A 435 11.82 26.68 -2.02
N PHE A 436 12.10 25.39 -2.08
CA PHE A 436 11.41 24.44 -2.93
C PHE A 436 10.52 23.50 -2.10
N GLN A 437 9.48 22.95 -2.73
CA GLN A 437 8.58 22.02 -2.07
C GLN A 437 9.22 20.63 -2.01
N VAL A 438 9.16 20.01 -0.83
CA VAL A 438 9.62 18.65 -0.60
C VAL A 438 8.46 17.81 -0.10
N LEU A 439 8.17 16.72 -0.80
CA LEU A 439 7.18 15.72 -0.39
C LEU A 439 7.92 14.47 0.08
N HIS A 440 7.63 14.03 1.30
CA HIS A 440 8.24 12.86 1.90
C HIS A 440 7.25 11.70 1.91
N PHE A 441 7.33 10.78 0.97
CA PHE A 441 6.55 9.53 0.97
C PHE A 441 7.38 8.42 1.62
N THR A 442 7.54 8.49 2.94
CA THR A 442 8.50 7.68 3.69
C THR A 442 7.86 6.95 4.87
N TRP A 443 8.27 5.71 5.09
CA TRP A 443 8.04 4.97 6.33
C TRP A 443 9.12 5.32 7.36
N TYR A 444 8.71 5.91 8.47
CA TYR A 444 9.60 6.32 9.55
C TYR A 444 9.73 5.23 10.62
N ASN A 445 10.97 4.96 11.03
CA ASN A 445 11.30 4.19 12.24
C ASN A 445 12.21 4.98 13.22
N ARG A 446 12.86 6.05 12.75
CA ARG A 446 13.88 6.80 13.51
C ARG A 446 13.39 7.45 14.83
N HIS A 447 12.08 7.64 14.96
CA HIS A 447 11.45 8.27 16.13
C HIS A 447 10.52 7.31 16.86
N CYS A 448 10.61 6.01 16.56
CA CYS A 448 9.81 5.03 17.25
C CYS A 448 10.15 4.98 18.74
N THR A 449 9.12 4.75 19.56
CA THR A 449 9.30 4.55 20.99
C THR A 449 9.97 3.19 21.17
N MET A 450 11.12 3.18 21.84
CA MET A 450 11.80 1.93 22.15
C MET A 450 11.01 1.15 23.20
N GLY A 451 10.92 -0.17 23.03
CA GLY A 451 10.20 -1.08 23.93
C GLY A 451 10.97 -1.51 25.19
N HIS A 452 12.01 -0.78 25.59
CA HIS A 452 12.74 -1.07 26.83
C HIS A 452 11.79 -1.04 28.02
N ASP A 453 11.88 -2.05 28.88
CA ASP A 453 11.05 -2.24 30.07
C ASP A 453 9.54 -2.37 29.80
N ALA A 454 9.14 -2.57 28.54
CA ALA A 454 7.75 -2.87 28.22
C ALA A 454 7.40 -4.29 28.72
N PRO A 455 6.30 -4.46 29.46
CA PRO A 455 5.83 -5.78 29.86
C PRO A 455 5.52 -6.66 28.64
N VAL A 456 5.87 -7.95 28.71
CA VAL A 456 5.76 -8.91 27.60
C VAL A 456 4.34 -9.41 27.37
N ASP A 457 3.47 -9.27 28.38
CA ASP A 457 2.13 -9.84 28.45
C ASP A 457 1.01 -8.77 28.32
N VAL A 458 1.38 -7.50 28.13
CA VAL A 458 0.42 -6.39 28.07
C VAL A 458 0.38 -5.81 26.65
N PRO A 459 -0.82 -5.67 26.04
CA PRO A 459 -0.95 -5.08 24.73
C PRO A 459 -0.41 -3.64 24.67
N PRO A 460 0.40 -3.26 23.66
CA PRO A 460 1.01 -1.93 23.59
C PRO A 460 0.01 -0.77 23.61
N MET A 461 -1.20 -0.98 23.09
CA MET A 461 -2.29 0.01 23.12
C MET A 461 -2.85 0.31 24.51
N THR A 462 -2.46 -0.48 25.53
CA THR A 462 -2.82 -0.26 26.93
C THR A 462 -1.70 0.37 27.75
N LEU A 463 -0.50 0.55 27.16
CA LEU A 463 0.66 1.06 27.86
C LEU A 463 0.66 2.59 27.96
N LYS A 464 0.95 3.10 29.16
CA LYS A 464 1.19 4.53 29.42
C LYS A 464 2.61 4.75 29.91
N ARG A 465 3.30 5.76 29.37
CA ARG A 465 4.65 6.12 29.85
C ARG A 465 4.56 6.76 31.23
N THR A 466 5.26 6.18 32.21
CA THR A 466 5.36 6.73 33.57
C THR A 466 5.94 8.13 33.56
N GLY A 467 5.34 9.05 34.33
CA GLY A 467 5.82 10.44 34.45
C GLY A 467 5.63 11.31 33.19
N ARG A 468 4.90 10.83 32.17
CA ARG A 468 4.58 11.60 30.97
C ARG A 468 3.08 11.78 30.83
N THR A 469 2.69 12.92 30.26
CA THR A 469 1.27 13.26 30.04
C THR A 469 0.67 12.54 28.83
N LYS A 470 1.50 12.06 27.89
CA LYS A 470 1.06 11.44 26.64
C LYS A 470 1.97 10.27 26.23
N THR A 471 1.37 9.23 25.65
CA THR A 471 2.04 8.14 24.92
C THR A 471 1.75 8.31 23.43
N ASN A 472 2.77 8.19 22.57
CA ASN A 472 2.56 8.24 21.13
C ASN A 472 2.39 6.83 20.55
N TYR A 473 1.16 6.32 20.59
CA TYR A 473 0.84 4.94 20.19
C TYR A 473 1.17 4.63 18.71
N HIS A 474 1.03 5.62 17.83
CA HIS A 474 1.35 5.47 16.40
C HIS A 474 2.85 5.38 16.10
N GLN A 475 3.71 5.73 17.07
CA GLN A 475 5.16 5.61 16.95
C GLN A 475 5.69 4.36 17.65
N LEU A 476 4.85 3.40 18.01
CA LEU A 476 5.30 2.12 18.60
C LEU A 476 5.80 1.14 17.53
N ILE A 477 5.47 1.37 16.25
CA ILE A 477 5.90 0.59 15.08
C ILE A 477 6.24 1.56 13.94
N PRO A 478 6.93 1.11 12.86
CA PRO A 478 7.14 1.95 11.69
C PRO A 478 5.84 2.53 11.14
N TYR A 479 5.84 3.81 10.78
CA TYR A 479 4.62 4.54 10.43
C TYR A 479 4.81 5.39 9.16
N PRO A 480 3.76 5.58 8.35
CA PRO A 480 3.84 6.40 7.15
C PRO A 480 4.01 7.87 7.51
N SER A 481 4.63 8.63 6.62
CA SER A 481 4.76 10.07 6.78
C SER A 481 3.41 10.77 6.82
N LYS A 482 3.39 12.00 7.34
CA LYS A 482 2.20 12.85 7.27
C LYS A 482 1.77 13.13 5.82
N ASP A 483 2.70 13.19 4.86
CA ASP A 483 2.35 13.43 3.46
C ASP A 483 1.58 12.27 2.83
N MET A 484 1.79 11.05 3.32
CA MET A 484 1.03 9.87 2.90
C MET A 484 -0.35 9.79 3.58
N SER A 485 -0.44 10.23 4.84
CA SER A 485 -1.63 10.03 5.67
C SER A 485 -2.58 11.24 5.75
N ASN A 486 -2.11 12.46 5.47
CA ASN A 486 -2.89 13.68 5.66
C ASN A 486 -3.89 13.91 4.51
N GLU A 487 -5.18 13.92 4.84
CA GLU A 487 -6.30 14.12 3.91
C GLU A 487 -6.32 15.54 3.31
N VAL A 488 -5.69 16.53 3.94
CA VAL A 488 -5.80 17.96 3.58
C VAL A 488 -4.96 18.36 2.34
N GLY A 489 -4.13 17.49 1.76
CA GLY A 489 -3.57 17.85 0.45
C GLY A 489 -2.60 16.89 -0.24
N ASN A 490 -1.83 16.08 0.51
CA ASN A 490 -0.75 15.30 -0.09
C ASN A 490 -1.10 13.82 -0.32
N ARG A 491 -2.15 13.31 0.34
CA ARG A 491 -2.61 11.91 0.13
C ARG A 491 -3.05 11.64 -1.31
N SER A 492 -3.76 12.56 -1.94
CA SER A 492 -4.17 12.41 -3.35
C SER A 492 -2.96 12.43 -4.28
N ILE A 493 -1.99 13.32 -4.03
CA ILE A 493 -0.72 13.36 -4.77
C ILE A 493 0.03 12.05 -4.61
N TYR A 494 0.14 11.53 -3.38
CA TYR A 494 0.78 10.23 -3.11
C TYR A 494 0.12 9.10 -3.91
N GLN A 495 -1.21 9.04 -3.92
CA GLN A 495 -1.95 8.03 -4.69
C GLN A 495 -1.77 8.20 -6.20
N SER A 496 -1.78 9.43 -6.71
CA SER A 496 -1.48 9.69 -8.12
C SER A 496 -0.07 9.26 -8.49
N VAL A 497 0.94 9.57 -7.67
CA VAL A 497 2.33 9.13 -7.86
C VAL A 497 2.41 7.60 -7.89
N LYS A 498 1.80 6.93 -6.91
CA LYS A 498 1.76 5.46 -6.81
C LYS A 498 1.13 4.82 -8.06
N ASN A 499 0.03 5.38 -8.55
CA ASN A 499 -0.75 4.81 -9.65
C ASN A 499 -0.15 5.15 -11.03
N ILE A 500 0.22 6.40 -11.27
CA ILE A 500 0.69 6.88 -12.57
C ILE A 500 2.15 6.47 -12.81
N LEU A 501 2.98 6.47 -11.76
CA LEU A 501 4.39 6.08 -11.85
C LEU A 501 4.65 4.63 -11.43
N GLY A 502 3.61 3.83 -11.16
CA GLY A 502 3.72 2.41 -10.81
C GLY A 502 4.64 1.60 -11.74
N PRO A 503 4.50 1.70 -13.08
CA PRO A 503 5.38 1.01 -14.02
C PRO A 503 6.86 1.42 -13.92
N LEU A 504 7.14 2.68 -13.53
CA LEU A 504 8.51 3.15 -13.29
C LEU A 504 9.09 2.49 -12.02
N PHE A 505 8.30 2.41 -10.95
CA PHE A 505 8.75 1.78 -9.70
C PHE A 505 8.97 0.28 -9.85
N ASP A 506 8.09 -0.42 -10.58
CA ASP A 506 8.28 -1.84 -10.95
C ASP A 506 9.63 -2.04 -11.66
N TRP A 507 9.96 -1.17 -12.63
CA TRP A 507 11.22 -1.26 -13.36
C TRP A 507 12.43 -0.92 -12.48
N LEU A 508 12.33 0.12 -11.66
CA LEU A 508 13.40 0.54 -10.74
C LEU A 508 13.76 -0.58 -9.76
N GLU A 509 12.76 -1.27 -9.22
CA GLU A 509 12.96 -2.37 -8.28
C GLU A 509 13.76 -3.51 -8.92
N VAL A 510 13.33 -3.98 -10.09
CA VAL A 510 14.05 -5.03 -10.84
C VAL A 510 15.46 -4.57 -11.19
N LYS A 511 15.61 -3.32 -11.64
CA LYS A 511 16.94 -2.82 -12.02
C LYS A 511 17.85 -2.71 -10.81
N LEU A 512 17.37 -2.26 -9.66
CA LEU A 512 18.15 -2.18 -8.42
C LEU A 512 18.61 -3.56 -7.92
N GLU A 513 17.76 -4.57 -8.00
CA GLU A 513 18.12 -5.96 -7.69
C GLU A 513 19.24 -6.45 -8.63
N GLU A 514 19.17 -6.12 -9.91
CA GLU A 514 20.19 -6.47 -10.91
C GLU A 514 21.54 -5.77 -10.64
N ILE A 515 21.54 -4.45 -10.37
CA ILE A 515 22.77 -3.65 -10.25
C ILE A 515 23.42 -3.73 -8.86
N LEU A 516 22.63 -3.98 -7.82
CA LEU A 516 23.04 -3.94 -6.41
C LEU A 516 22.42 -5.08 -5.59
N PRO A 517 22.60 -6.36 -5.97
CA PRO A 517 21.84 -7.48 -5.39
C PRO A 517 21.99 -7.61 -3.87
N GLY A 518 23.21 -7.47 -3.34
CA GLY A 518 23.45 -7.58 -1.89
C GLY A 518 22.82 -6.42 -1.09
N THR A 519 22.92 -5.19 -1.59
CA THR A 519 22.28 -4.02 -0.98
C THR A 519 20.76 -4.12 -1.07
N TYR A 520 20.25 -4.58 -2.22
CA TYR A 520 18.84 -4.81 -2.43
C TYR A 520 18.29 -5.83 -1.43
N GLU A 521 18.91 -7.00 -1.29
CA GLU A 521 18.49 -8.04 -0.34
C GLU A 521 18.45 -7.50 1.10
N HIS A 522 19.46 -6.73 1.49
CA HIS A 522 19.50 -6.11 2.82
C HIS A 522 18.35 -5.12 3.04
N LEU A 523 18.07 -4.25 2.06
CA LEU A 523 16.97 -3.27 2.14
C LEU A 523 15.59 -3.94 2.08
N GLU A 524 15.46 -4.97 1.24
CA GLU A 524 14.23 -5.76 1.06
C GLU A 524 13.83 -6.46 2.37
N ALA A 525 14.81 -6.95 3.14
CA ALA A 525 14.55 -7.51 4.47
C ALA A 525 13.82 -6.54 5.41
N TYR A 526 14.16 -5.25 5.38
CA TYR A 526 13.46 -4.22 6.15
C TYR A 526 12.09 -3.87 5.54
N ALA A 527 11.99 -3.78 4.21
CA ALA A 527 10.73 -3.50 3.52
C ALA A 527 9.68 -4.59 3.78
N ARG A 528 10.11 -5.85 3.87
CA ARG A 528 9.24 -7.00 4.13
C ARG A 528 8.58 -6.96 5.51
N ILE A 529 9.22 -6.34 6.50
CA ILE A 529 8.70 -6.26 7.87
C ILE A 529 7.87 -5.01 8.14
N LEU A 530 7.49 -4.25 7.11
CA LEU A 530 6.61 -3.11 7.27
C LEU A 530 5.25 -3.54 7.88
N PRO A 531 4.68 -2.75 8.81
CA PRO A 531 3.43 -3.12 9.45
C PRO A 531 2.28 -3.36 8.50
N GLY A 532 1.45 -4.35 8.81
CA GLY A 532 0.34 -4.77 7.96
C GLY A 532 0.78 -5.41 6.64
N ASN A 533 2.05 -5.82 6.54
CA ASN A 533 2.68 -6.26 5.30
C ASN A 533 2.54 -5.21 4.18
N ASN A 534 2.56 -3.92 4.54
CA ASN A 534 2.47 -2.81 3.58
C ASN A 534 3.72 -2.78 2.67
N GLN A 535 3.61 -2.03 1.56
CA GLN A 535 4.72 -1.81 0.64
C GLN A 535 5.11 -0.35 0.58
N ALA A 536 6.41 -0.10 0.53
CA ALA A 536 6.92 1.20 0.15
C ALA A 536 6.77 1.40 -1.36
N VAL A 537 6.33 2.59 -1.77
CA VAL A 537 6.17 2.95 -3.19
C VAL A 537 7.51 2.88 -3.95
N GLY A 538 8.62 3.15 -3.28
CA GLY A 538 9.97 3.12 -3.83
C GLY A 538 10.78 1.89 -3.40
N ALA A 539 10.13 0.74 -3.21
CA ALA A 539 10.81 -0.50 -2.80
C ALA A 539 12.06 -0.79 -3.66
N PRO A 540 13.16 -1.29 -3.07
CA PRO A 540 13.30 -1.73 -1.67
C PRO A 540 13.52 -0.57 -0.68
N PHE A 541 13.62 0.68 -1.15
CA PHE A 541 13.73 1.83 -0.26
C PHE A 541 12.41 2.08 0.48
N LEU A 542 12.51 2.36 1.77
CA LEU A 542 11.35 2.66 2.62
C LEU A 542 10.80 4.08 2.42
N GLY A 543 11.44 4.89 1.57
CA GLY A 543 11.02 6.25 1.31
C GLY A 543 11.30 6.71 -0.10
N LEU A 544 10.36 7.49 -0.62
CA LEU A 544 10.47 8.29 -1.82
C LEU A 544 10.37 9.76 -1.43
N VAL A 545 11.32 10.57 -1.88
CA VAL A 545 11.28 12.03 -1.69
C VAL A 545 11.17 12.69 -3.05
N ILE A 546 10.18 13.58 -3.21
CA ILE A 546 10.00 14.37 -4.42
C ILE A 546 10.30 15.83 -4.10
N ASN A 547 11.38 16.34 -4.69
CA ASN A 547 11.78 17.74 -4.62
C ASN A 547 11.28 18.45 -5.89
N LEU A 548 10.32 19.34 -5.75
CA LEU A 548 9.72 20.06 -6.88
C LEU A 548 10.42 21.39 -7.08
N ASN A 549 10.80 21.72 -8.32
CA ASN A 549 11.48 22.97 -8.66
C ASN A 549 12.78 23.17 -7.86
N VAL A 550 13.59 22.12 -7.81
CA VAL A 550 14.72 22.02 -6.88
C VAL A 550 15.83 23.04 -7.20
N VAL A 551 16.28 23.72 -6.15
CA VAL A 551 17.54 24.49 -6.12
C VAL A 551 18.23 24.15 -4.80
N THR A 552 19.17 23.22 -4.82
CA THR A 552 19.84 22.76 -3.61
C THR A 552 21.05 23.62 -3.26
N ALA A 553 21.24 23.81 -1.95
CA ALA A 553 22.56 24.14 -1.40
C ALA A 553 23.42 22.87 -1.35
N ALA A 554 24.73 23.03 -1.42
CA ALA A 554 25.67 21.94 -1.15
C ALA A 554 25.45 21.44 0.29
N HIS A 555 25.43 20.13 0.48
CA HIS A 555 25.12 19.46 1.75
C HIS A 555 26.01 18.24 1.98
#